data_AF-A0AA43FPI8-F1
#
_entry.id   AF-A0AA43FPI8-F1
#
_cell.length_a   1.000
_cell.length_b   1.000
_cell.length_c   1.000
_cell.angle_alpha   90.00
_cell.angle_beta   90.00
_cell.angle_gamma   90.00
#
_symmetry.space_group_name_H-M   'P 1'
#
loop_
_entity.id
_entity.type
_entity.pdbx_description
1 polymer ?
#
loop_
_entity_poly.entity_id
_entity_poly.type
_entity_poly.pdbx_seq_one_letter_code
_entity_poly.pdbx_strand_id
1 'polypeptide(L)'
;MQSTPLPLGVPTAVSGRVETLAEAFGSETRLLRELERVLERQRTAVGQDDLGSVDDSVYAAQRILLTLAQAKRRRKSLLHLMVGNEELPLAELDTALGMGMTESVRRARDELHEAAQTLARELDLNRRVLQGAITAGDQLIRALVGATPRAGQTYGRGQVNNGTQDMAGGSGVLINRQV
;
A
#
# COMPACT_ATOMS: atom_id res chain seq x y z
N MET A 1 50.45 14.71 44.01
CA MET A 1 49.53 15.55 43.22
C MET A 1 49.12 14.72 42.00
N GLN A 2 47.87 14.27 41.97
CA GLN A 2 47.36 13.31 41.00
C GLN A 2 47.00 14.03 39.69
N SER A 3 47.56 13.54 38.58
CA SER A 3 47.18 13.93 37.24
C SER A 3 45.82 13.34 36.89
N THR A 4 44.81 14.20 36.74
CA THR A 4 43.50 13.84 36.22
C THR A 4 43.57 13.84 34.68
N PRO A 5 43.35 12.72 33.98
CA PRO A 5 43.30 12.72 32.52
C PRO A 5 41.97 13.32 32.03
N LEU A 6 42.06 14.22 31.06
CA LEU A 6 40.93 14.81 30.31
C LEU A 6 40.18 13.71 29.52
N PRO A 7 38.85 13.80 29.38
CA PRO A 7 38.09 12.84 28.60
C PRO A 7 38.38 13.05 27.10
N LEU A 8 38.84 11.99 26.45
CA LEU A 8 39.01 11.89 25.00
C LEU A 8 37.68 12.21 24.30
N GLY A 9 37.70 13.24 23.45
CA GLY A 9 36.58 13.60 22.60
C GLY A 9 36.15 12.43 21.72
N VAL A 10 34.85 12.19 21.66
CA VAL A 10 34.25 11.23 20.74
C VAL A 10 34.68 11.57 19.31
N PRO A 11 35.11 10.59 18.49
CA PRO A 11 35.58 10.86 17.13
C PRO A 11 34.51 11.54 16.28
N THR A 12 34.77 12.78 15.87
CA THR A 12 33.92 13.64 15.02
C THR A 12 33.46 12.93 13.73
N ALA A 13 34.28 12.03 13.20
CA ALA A 13 33.96 11.22 12.02
C ALA A 13 32.75 10.28 12.23
N VAL A 14 32.56 9.76 13.45
CA VAL A 14 31.42 8.89 13.77
C VAL A 14 30.14 9.70 13.90
N SER A 15 30.19 10.87 14.57
CA SER A 15 29.06 11.80 14.63
C SER A 15 28.59 12.26 13.24
N GLY A 16 29.51 12.57 12.32
CA GLY A 16 29.13 12.99 10.96
C GLY A 16 28.40 11.89 10.17
N ARG A 17 28.79 10.62 10.35
CA ARG A 17 28.11 9.49 9.69
C ARG A 17 26.70 9.24 10.24
N VAL A 18 26.54 9.38 11.55
CA VAL A 18 25.24 9.26 12.22
C VAL A 18 24.27 10.33 11.74
N GLU A 19 24.71 11.58 11.60
CA GLU A 19 23.88 12.66 11.05
C GLU A 19 23.52 12.42 9.58
N THR A 20 24.47 11.94 8.78
CA THR A 20 24.22 11.57 7.37
C THR A 20 23.17 10.45 7.24
N LEU A 21 23.12 9.53 8.21
CA LEU A 21 22.09 8.48 8.26
C LEU A 21 20.71 9.06 8.59
N ALA A 22 20.62 10.02 9.54
CA ALA A 22 19.39 10.73 9.84
C ALA A 22 18.87 11.50 8.61
N GLU A 23 19.75 12.19 7.88
CA GLU A 23 19.41 12.85 6.62
C GLU A 23 18.91 11.86 5.56
N ALA A 24 19.56 10.70 5.44
CA ALA A 24 19.13 9.65 4.51
C ALA A 24 17.70 9.17 4.83
N PHE A 25 17.39 8.90 6.10
CA PHE A 25 16.03 8.59 6.52
C PHE A 25 15.05 9.71 6.21
N GLY A 26 15.41 10.96 6.52
CA GLY A 26 14.58 12.12 6.21
C GLY A 26 14.29 12.27 4.71
N SER A 27 15.27 11.97 3.84
CA SER A 27 15.09 11.98 2.39
C SER A 27 14.11 10.89 1.92
N GLU A 28 14.22 9.67 2.46
CA GLU A 28 13.29 8.58 2.16
C GLU A 28 11.87 8.94 2.62
N THR A 29 11.71 9.48 3.84
CA THR A 29 10.41 9.92 4.38
C THR A 29 9.74 10.94 3.48
N ARG A 30 10.48 11.94 2.99
CA ARG A 30 9.94 12.96 2.06
C ARG A 30 9.44 12.33 0.76
N LEU A 31 10.20 11.39 0.18
CA LEU A 31 9.81 10.69 -1.04
C LEU A 31 8.56 9.82 -0.83
N LEU A 32 8.44 9.15 0.31
CA LEU A 32 7.22 8.37 0.62
C LEU A 32 5.99 9.26 0.73
N ARG A 33 6.10 10.41 1.42
CA ARG A 33 5.01 11.41 1.53
C ARG A 33 4.69 12.08 0.18
N GLU A 34 5.67 12.22 -0.70
CA GLU A 34 5.42 12.72 -2.05
C GLU A 34 4.64 11.70 -2.87
N LEU A 35 5.00 10.42 -2.77
CA LEU A 35 4.29 9.33 -3.43
C LEU A 35 2.85 9.22 -2.92
N GLU A 36 2.63 9.36 -1.61
CA GLU A 36 1.30 9.44 -0.99
C GLU A 36 0.41 10.48 -1.70
N ARG A 37 0.90 11.72 -1.83
CA ARG A 37 0.17 12.80 -2.52
C ARG A 37 -0.07 12.51 -4.00
N VAL A 38 0.81 11.77 -4.67
CA VAL A 38 0.59 11.34 -6.05
C VAL A 38 -0.58 10.34 -6.12
N LEU A 39 -0.63 9.37 -5.21
CA LEU A 39 -1.71 8.37 -5.15
C LEU A 39 -3.06 9.00 -4.81
N GLU A 40 -3.09 10.00 -3.93
CA GLU A 40 -4.30 10.78 -3.61
C GLU A 40 -4.82 11.55 -4.82
N ARG A 41 -3.91 12.22 -5.57
CA ARG A 41 -4.27 12.92 -6.80
C ARG A 41 -4.77 11.97 -7.87
N GLN A 42 -4.12 10.82 -8.05
CA GLN A 42 -4.58 9.80 -8.99
C GLN A 42 -6.00 9.32 -8.65
N ARG A 43 -6.26 9.04 -7.37
CA ARG A 43 -7.61 8.65 -6.91
C ARG A 43 -8.66 9.72 -7.21
N THR A 44 -8.31 10.99 -6.99
CA THR A 44 -9.20 12.12 -7.28
C THR A 44 -9.46 12.25 -8.78
N ALA A 45 -8.42 12.14 -9.60
CA ALA A 45 -8.53 12.20 -11.07
C ALA A 45 -9.38 11.06 -11.64
N VAL A 46 -9.24 9.84 -11.11
CA VAL A 46 -10.09 8.69 -11.47
C VAL A 46 -11.55 8.97 -11.15
N GLY A 47 -11.85 9.58 -10.00
CA GLY A 47 -13.22 9.95 -9.64
C GLY A 47 -13.81 11.08 -10.49
N GLN A 48 -12.99 11.80 -11.26
CA GLN A 48 -13.37 12.92 -12.12
C GLN A 48 -13.31 12.55 -13.62
N ASP A 49 -13.00 11.29 -13.96
CA ASP A 49 -12.73 10.83 -15.33
C ASP A 49 -11.64 11.65 -16.06
N ASP A 50 -10.69 12.22 -15.30
CA ASP A 50 -9.57 12.99 -15.83
C ASP A 50 -8.38 12.06 -16.16
N LEU A 51 -8.43 11.47 -17.34
CA LEU A 51 -7.38 10.54 -17.81
C LEU A 51 -6.00 11.21 -17.95
N GLY A 52 -5.95 12.52 -18.26
CA GLY A 52 -4.69 13.25 -18.39
C GLY A 52 -3.97 13.35 -17.04
N SER A 53 -4.69 13.74 -16.00
CA SER A 53 -4.15 13.77 -14.63
C SER A 53 -3.78 12.39 -14.10
N VAL A 54 -4.47 11.32 -14.54
CA VAL A 54 -4.08 9.94 -14.22
C VAL A 54 -2.73 9.60 -14.85
N ASP A 55 -2.51 9.92 -16.12
CA ASP A 55 -1.23 9.64 -16.81
C ASP A 55 -0.07 10.42 -16.18
N ASP A 56 -0.25 11.71 -15.91
CA ASP A 56 0.74 12.55 -15.20
C ASP A 56 1.12 11.97 -13.83
N SER A 57 0.13 11.42 -13.11
CA SER A 57 0.37 10.79 -11.81
C SER A 57 1.22 9.52 -11.91
N VAL A 58 1.08 8.75 -13.00
CA VAL A 58 1.90 7.55 -13.24
C VAL A 58 3.36 7.96 -13.47
N TYR A 59 3.62 8.96 -14.32
CA TYR A 59 4.96 9.47 -14.55
C TYR A 59 5.60 10.03 -13.28
N ALA A 60 4.83 10.79 -12.48
CA ALA A 60 5.29 11.31 -11.20
C ALA A 60 5.66 10.17 -10.23
N ALA A 61 4.81 9.14 -10.11
CA ALA A 61 5.07 7.97 -9.27
C ALA A 61 6.33 7.22 -9.70
N GLN A 62 6.51 6.97 -11.01
CA GLN A 62 7.71 6.30 -11.53
C GLN A 62 8.99 7.04 -11.18
N ARG A 63 9.00 8.38 -11.32
CA ARG A 63 10.15 9.20 -10.98
C ARG A 63 10.47 9.14 -9.48
N ILE A 64 9.46 9.24 -8.63
CA ILE A 64 9.64 9.16 -7.17
C ILE A 64 10.17 7.78 -6.77
N LEU A 65 9.65 6.69 -7.35
CA LEU A 65 10.11 5.33 -7.07
C LEU A 65 11.57 5.12 -7.48
N LEU A 66 12.00 5.68 -8.61
CA LEU A 66 13.40 5.64 -9.04
C LEU A 66 14.31 6.36 -8.03
N THR A 67 13.93 7.56 -7.60
CA THR A 67 14.70 8.32 -6.60
C THR A 67 14.71 7.61 -5.25
N LEU A 68 13.59 7.00 -4.83
CA LEU A 68 13.50 6.22 -3.60
C LEU A 68 14.42 4.99 -3.65
N ALA A 69 14.52 4.31 -4.80
CA ALA A 69 15.45 3.19 -4.97
C ALA A 69 16.91 3.63 -4.81
N GLN A 70 17.26 4.80 -5.33
CA GLN A 70 18.60 5.39 -5.16
C GLN A 70 18.85 5.78 -3.69
N ALA A 71 17.89 6.41 -3.02
CA ALA A 71 17.98 6.77 -1.60
C ALA A 71 18.18 5.54 -0.71
N LYS A 72 17.39 4.47 -0.94
CA LYS A 72 17.55 3.18 -0.25
C LYS A 72 18.94 2.57 -0.45
N ARG A 73 19.48 2.61 -1.67
CA ARG A 73 20.85 2.15 -1.94
C ARG A 73 21.88 2.95 -1.16
N ARG A 74 21.77 4.29 -1.16
CA ARG A 74 22.65 5.17 -0.38
C ARG A 74 22.60 4.81 1.11
N ARG A 75 21.40 4.63 1.68
CA ARG A 75 21.25 4.20 3.08
C ARG A 75 21.89 2.85 3.34
N LYS A 76 21.67 1.85 2.48
CA LYS A 76 22.30 0.51 2.59
C LYS A 76 23.83 0.63 2.66
N SER A 77 24.43 1.44 1.79
CA SER A 77 25.87 1.71 1.82
C SER A 77 26.32 2.38 3.13
N LEU A 78 25.55 3.32 3.67
CA LEU A 78 25.85 3.94 4.97
C LEU A 78 25.79 2.92 6.11
N LEU A 79 24.77 2.07 6.15
CA LEU A 79 24.63 1.01 7.16
C LEU A 79 25.78 0.01 7.07
N HIS A 80 26.21 -0.36 5.87
CA HIS A 80 27.39 -1.20 5.68
C HIS A 80 28.65 -0.56 6.27
N LEU A 81 28.86 0.73 6.03
CA LEU A 81 30.03 1.46 6.54
C LEU A 81 30.02 1.66 8.07
N MET A 82 28.85 1.61 8.70
CA MET A 82 28.68 1.85 10.13
C MET A 82 28.62 0.56 10.96
N VAL A 83 27.92 -0.46 10.46
CA VAL A 83 27.59 -1.69 11.20
C VAL A 83 28.13 -2.94 10.50
N GLY A 84 28.61 -2.83 9.25
CA GLY A 84 29.04 -3.97 8.43
C GLY A 84 27.88 -4.75 7.81
N ASN A 85 26.62 -4.37 8.07
CA ASN A 85 25.43 -5.03 7.56
C ASN A 85 24.53 -4.02 6.82
N GLU A 86 24.38 -4.20 5.51
CA GLU A 86 23.55 -3.33 4.67
C GLU A 86 22.05 -3.66 4.71
N GLU A 87 21.69 -4.86 5.17
CA GLU A 87 20.31 -5.36 5.22
C GLU A 87 19.73 -5.36 6.63
N LEU A 88 20.34 -4.60 7.53
CA LEU A 88 19.87 -4.47 8.91
C LEU A 88 18.41 -3.98 8.95
N PRO A 89 17.50 -4.74 9.58
CA PRO A 89 16.13 -4.30 9.79
C PRO A 89 16.08 -3.00 10.60
N LEU A 90 15.18 -2.07 10.24
CA LEU A 90 15.06 -0.79 10.95
C LEU A 90 14.76 -0.97 12.45
N ALA A 91 14.02 -2.03 12.81
CA ALA A 91 13.72 -2.36 14.21
C ALA A 91 14.97 -2.72 15.03
N GLU A 92 16.00 -3.27 14.40
CA GLU A 92 17.25 -3.70 15.06
C GLU A 92 18.30 -2.57 15.11
N LEU A 93 18.02 -1.43 14.48
CA LEU A 93 18.96 -0.32 14.34
C LEU A 93 19.43 0.26 15.68
N ASP A 94 18.54 0.31 16.68
CA ASP A 94 18.85 0.82 18.03
C ASP A 94 19.94 -0.03 18.69
N THR A 95 19.74 -1.35 18.66
CA THR A 95 20.70 -2.33 19.20
C THR A 95 22.03 -2.29 18.45
N ALA A 96 21.98 -2.17 17.12
CA ALA A 96 23.18 -2.20 16.28
C ALA A 96 24.04 -0.95 16.41
N LEU A 97 23.42 0.23 16.54
CA LEU A 97 24.14 1.50 16.71
C LEU A 97 24.56 1.75 18.15
N GLY A 98 23.84 1.21 19.14
CA GLY A 98 24.12 1.38 20.56
C GLY A 98 24.20 2.87 20.93
N MET A 99 25.36 3.31 21.43
CA MET A 99 25.60 4.73 21.78
C MET A 99 25.56 5.68 20.57
N GLY A 100 25.69 5.16 19.34
CA GLY A 100 25.53 5.93 18.11
C GLY A 100 24.06 6.20 17.74
N MET A 101 23.10 5.62 18.44
CA MET A 101 21.68 5.87 18.22
C MET A 101 21.26 7.20 18.86
N THR A 102 21.56 8.29 18.18
CA THR A 102 21.13 9.63 18.60
C THR A 102 19.62 9.81 18.49
N GLU A 103 19.10 10.80 19.21
CA GLU A 103 17.69 11.17 19.13
C GLU A 103 17.26 11.58 17.72
N SER A 104 18.17 12.24 16.96
CA SER A 104 17.90 12.61 15.57
C SER A 104 17.68 11.38 14.68
N VAL A 105 18.51 10.34 14.82
CA VAL A 105 18.36 9.09 14.07
C VAL A 105 17.12 8.32 14.49
N ARG A 106 16.85 8.25 15.81
CA ARG A 106 15.65 7.60 16.35
C ARG A 106 14.38 8.20 15.78
N ARG A 107 14.23 9.52 15.89
CA ARG A 107 13.09 10.26 15.32
C ARG A 107 12.97 10.05 13.82
N ALA A 108 14.08 10.18 13.07
CA ALA A 108 14.05 10.03 11.62
C ALA A 108 13.66 8.61 11.17
N ARG A 109 14.12 7.58 11.88
CA ARG A 109 13.71 6.18 11.66
C ARG A 109 12.22 6.00 11.91
N ASP A 110 11.71 6.53 13.02
CA ASP A 110 10.31 6.37 13.42
C ASP A 110 9.38 7.08 12.42
N GLU A 111 9.74 8.30 11.99
CA GLU A 111 9.03 9.03 10.93
C GLU A 111 9.03 8.26 9.60
N LEU A 112 10.15 7.63 9.23
CA LEU A 112 10.23 6.80 8.03
C LEU A 112 9.30 5.59 8.13
N HIS A 113 9.25 4.93 9.30
CA HIS A 113 8.40 3.78 9.53
C HIS A 113 6.92 4.15 9.45
N GLU A 114 6.53 5.26 10.09
CA GLU A 114 5.18 5.80 10.01
C GLU A 114 4.78 6.15 8.57
N ALA A 115 5.63 6.87 7.84
CA ALA A 115 5.36 7.24 6.44
C ALA A 115 5.20 6.00 5.55
N ALA A 116 6.00 4.95 5.76
CA ALA A 116 5.86 3.70 5.03
C ALA A 116 4.54 2.98 5.33
N GLN A 117 4.10 2.96 6.58
CA GLN A 117 2.81 2.38 6.96
C GLN A 117 1.63 3.15 6.35
N THR A 118 1.70 4.49 6.35
CA THR A 118 0.68 5.33 5.71
C THR A 118 0.62 5.08 4.21
N LEU A 119 1.76 5.07 3.53
CA LEU A 119 1.81 4.77 2.11
C LEU A 119 1.24 3.39 1.77
N ALA A 120 1.51 2.37 2.59
CA ALA A 120 0.96 1.02 2.37
C ALA A 120 -0.57 1.03 2.38
N ARG A 121 -1.19 1.77 3.31
CA ARG A 121 -2.66 1.93 3.35
C ARG A 121 -3.17 2.68 2.12
N GLU A 122 -2.50 3.75 1.69
CA GLU A 122 -2.91 4.51 0.52
C GLU A 122 -2.78 3.71 -0.78
N LEU A 123 -1.76 2.87 -0.92
CA LEU A 123 -1.62 1.95 -2.05
C LEU A 123 -2.77 0.94 -2.10
N ASP A 124 -3.16 0.36 -0.96
CA ASP A 124 -4.29 -0.56 -0.88
C ASP A 124 -5.60 0.13 -1.29
N LEU A 125 -5.82 1.36 -0.85
CA LEU A 125 -6.98 2.16 -1.25
C LEU A 125 -6.97 2.48 -2.75
N ASN A 126 -5.84 2.95 -3.27
CA ASN A 126 -5.68 3.29 -4.67
C ASN A 126 -5.95 2.06 -5.57
N ARG A 127 -5.40 0.89 -5.21
CA ARG A 127 -5.64 -0.37 -5.93
C ARG A 127 -7.12 -0.75 -5.96
N ARG A 128 -7.85 -0.58 -4.85
CA ARG A 128 -9.30 -0.85 -4.79
C ARG A 128 -10.09 0.11 -5.69
N VAL A 129 -9.75 1.39 -5.69
CA VAL A 129 -10.42 2.40 -6.53
C VAL A 129 -10.21 2.11 -8.01
N LEU A 130 -8.96 1.86 -8.43
CA LEU A 130 -8.65 1.54 -9.82
C LEU A 130 -9.37 0.26 -10.28
N GLN A 131 -9.39 -0.79 -9.45
CA GLN A 131 -10.11 -2.02 -9.76
C GLN A 131 -11.63 -1.79 -9.89
N GLY A 132 -12.19 -0.92 -9.04
CA GLY A 132 -13.59 -0.52 -9.11
C GLY A 132 -13.93 0.22 -10.41
N ALA A 133 -13.09 1.18 -10.80
CA ALA A 133 -13.25 1.94 -12.04
C ALA A 133 -13.21 1.02 -13.29
N ILE A 134 -12.25 0.09 -13.34
CA ILE A 134 -12.15 -0.91 -14.42
C ILE A 134 -13.42 -1.76 -14.49
N THR A 135 -13.89 -2.26 -13.35
CA THR A 135 -15.09 -3.12 -13.29
C THR A 135 -16.35 -2.37 -13.75
N ALA A 136 -16.49 -1.10 -13.36
CA ALA A 136 -17.60 -0.25 -13.79
C ALA A 136 -17.55 0.02 -15.30
N GLY A 137 -16.37 0.31 -15.85
CA GLY A 137 -16.16 0.46 -17.29
C GLY A 137 -16.55 -0.80 -18.07
N ASP A 138 -16.13 -1.98 -17.61
CA ASP A 138 -16.49 -3.25 -18.25
C ASP A 138 -18.00 -3.54 -18.20
N GLN A 139 -18.70 -3.12 -17.13
CA GLN A 139 -20.16 -3.23 -17.03
C GLN A 139 -20.84 -2.31 -18.04
N LEU A 140 -20.35 -1.07 -18.19
CA LEU A 140 -20.87 -0.10 -19.15
C LEU A 140 -20.65 -0.56 -20.59
N ILE A 141 -19.47 -1.07 -20.92
CA ILE A 141 -19.17 -1.66 -22.24
C ILE A 141 -20.11 -2.84 -22.51
N ARG A 142 -20.31 -3.75 -21.55
CA ARG A 142 -21.25 -4.88 -21.71
C ARG A 142 -22.69 -4.41 -21.92
N ALA A 143 -23.13 -3.39 -21.20
CA ALA A 143 -24.46 -2.81 -21.38
C ALA A 143 -24.63 -2.20 -22.79
N LEU A 144 -23.62 -1.45 -23.27
CA LEU A 144 -23.63 -0.82 -24.59
C LEU A 144 -23.55 -1.84 -25.74
N VAL A 145 -22.79 -2.92 -25.57
CA VAL A 145 -22.67 -4.02 -26.56
C VAL A 145 -23.93 -4.92 -26.56
N GLY A 146 -24.92 -4.63 -25.71
CA GLY A 146 -26.17 -5.40 -25.65
C GLY A 146 -26.00 -6.78 -25.04
N ALA A 147 -24.90 -7.02 -24.32
CA ALA A 147 -24.75 -8.20 -23.49
C ALA A 147 -25.63 -8.00 -22.24
N THR A 148 -26.93 -8.27 -22.38
CA THR A 148 -27.79 -8.48 -21.22
C THR A 148 -27.09 -9.50 -20.33
N PRO A 149 -26.88 -9.22 -19.02
CA PRO A 149 -26.49 -10.28 -18.12
C PRO A 149 -27.50 -11.40 -18.35
N ARG A 150 -27.01 -12.59 -18.69
CA ARG A 150 -27.79 -13.82 -18.49
C ARG A 150 -28.01 -13.88 -16.98
N ALA A 151 -29.00 -13.13 -16.50
CA ALA A 151 -29.70 -13.46 -15.29
C ALA A 151 -30.04 -14.92 -15.49
N GLY A 152 -29.43 -15.78 -14.68
CA GLY A 152 -29.84 -17.16 -14.60
C GLY A 152 -31.33 -17.13 -14.36
N GLN A 153 -32.11 -17.37 -15.40
CA GLN A 153 -33.41 -18.00 -15.28
C GLN A 153 -33.13 -19.42 -14.81
N THR A 154 -32.64 -19.55 -13.57
CA THR A 154 -32.91 -20.71 -12.76
C THR A 154 -34.36 -20.55 -12.34
N TYR A 155 -35.26 -20.81 -13.30
CA TYR A 155 -36.60 -21.25 -12.96
C TYR A 155 -36.45 -22.35 -11.92
N GLY A 156 -37.02 -22.12 -10.75
CA GLY A 156 -37.18 -23.14 -9.75
C GLY A 156 -37.81 -24.37 -10.39
N ARG A 157 -37.08 -25.48 -10.38
CA ARG A 157 -37.65 -26.80 -10.59
C ARG A 157 -36.80 -27.81 -9.83
N GLY A 158 -37.37 -28.32 -8.74
CA GLY A 158 -36.87 -29.49 -8.04
C GLY A 158 -36.24 -29.23 -6.68
N GLN A 159 -36.90 -28.47 -5.80
CA GLN A 159 -36.77 -28.79 -4.37
C GLN A 159 -37.51 -30.12 -4.17
N VAL A 160 -36.78 -31.24 -4.19
CA VAL A 160 -37.29 -32.55 -3.79
C VAL A 160 -36.65 -32.88 -2.44
N ASN A 161 -37.10 -32.19 -1.41
CA ASN A 161 -37.26 -32.81 -0.09
C ASN A 161 -38.70 -33.38 -0.12
N ASN A 162 -39.01 -34.59 0.31
CA ASN A 162 -38.47 -35.31 1.44
C ASN A 162 -38.96 -36.76 1.36
N GLY A 163 -38.36 -37.65 2.14
CA GLY A 163 -38.97 -38.93 2.44
C GLY A 163 -40.37 -38.78 3.05
N THR A 164 -41.21 -39.78 2.75
CA THR A 164 -42.23 -40.37 3.64
C THR A 164 -43.31 -39.44 4.23
N GLN A 165 -44.53 -39.48 3.68
CA GLN A 165 -45.72 -40.07 4.31
C GLN A 165 -47.05 -39.62 3.66
N ASP A 166 -47.83 -40.64 3.27
CA ASP A 166 -49.28 -40.81 3.38
C ASP A 166 -50.33 -39.84 2.79
N MET A 167 -51.06 -40.41 1.82
CA MET A 167 -52.52 -40.55 1.73
C MET A 167 -53.45 -39.40 1.29
N ALA A 168 -54.37 -39.81 0.41
CA ALA A 168 -55.74 -39.33 0.17
C ALA A 168 -55.97 -38.18 -0.85
N GLY A 169 -56.21 -38.61 -2.09
CA GLY A 169 -57.32 -38.25 -2.99
C GLY A 169 -57.94 -36.84 -2.92
N GLY A 170 -57.75 -36.07 -3.99
CA GLY A 170 -58.51 -34.85 -4.25
C GLY A 170 -58.29 -34.35 -5.68
N SER A 171 -59.24 -34.68 -6.56
CA SER A 171 -59.33 -34.20 -7.94
C SER A 171 -59.42 -32.67 -8.00
N GLY A 172 -58.54 -32.03 -8.76
CA GLY A 172 -58.49 -30.57 -8.92
C GLY A 172 -58.19 -30.18 -10.37
N VAL A 173 -59.25 -29.98 -11.13
CA VAL A 173 -59.27 -29.44 -12.50
C VAL A 173 -58.71 -28.01 -12.51
N LEU A 174 -57.73 -27.71 -13.37
CA LEU A 174 -57.36 -26.33 -13.73
C LEU A 174 -57.68 -26.09 -15.20
N ILE A 175 -58.78 -25.37 -15.42
CA ILE A 175 -59.21 -24.87 -16.72
C ILE A 175 -58.27 -23.74 -17.15
N ASN A 176 -57.64 -23.95 -18.30
CA ASN A 176 -56.94 -22.97 -19.10
C ASN A 176 -57.96 -22.02 -19.73
N ARG A 177 -57.85 -20.70 -19.49
CA ARG A 177 -58.55 -19.69 -20.31
C ARG A 177 -57.62 -18.52 -20.61
N GLN A 178 -57.07 -18.55 -21.82
CA GLN A 178 -56.67 -17.35 -22.53
C GLN A 178 -57.91 -16.60 -23.01
N VAL A 179 -57.93 -15.28 -22.79
CA VAL A 179 -58.45 -14.27 -23.73
C VAL A 179 -57.58 -13.05 -23.62
#